data_AF-A0A1R4HKX2-F1
#
_entry.id   AF-A0A1R4HKX2-F1
#
_cell.length_a   1.000
_cell.length_b   1.000
_cell.length_c   1.000
_cell.angle_alpha   90.00
_cell.angle_beta   90.00
_cell.angle_gamma   90.00
#
_symmetry.space_group_name_H-M   'P 1'
#
loop_
_entity.id
_entity.type
_entity.pdbx_description
1 polymer ?
#
loop_
_entity_poly.entity_id
_entity_poly.type
_entity_poly.pdbx_seq_one_letter_code
_entity_poly.pdbx_strand_id
1 'polypeptide(L)'
;MVFPGAAAQLARELEELGEHGIAARSAGACLEIVSGHTGHRHDAGCAALGVSLSRISRQLRASRHSGAASLLQDAVDEAMGELGDGVFDWFPDGARDAWRAAIRSRIRPGDGRSR
;
A
#
# COMPACT_ATOMS: atom_id res chain seq x y z
N MET A 1 14.19 4.72 -18.65
CA MET A 1 14.16 3.23 -18.66
C MET A 1 13.92 2.77 -17.23
N VAL A 2 12.77 2.14 -16.95
CA VAL A 2 12.53 1.50 -15.67
C VAL A 2 13.20 0.12 -15.74
N PHE A 3 14.19 -0.14 -14.89
CA PHE A 3 14.77 -1.48 -14.80
C PHE A 3 13.71 -2.40 -14.20
N PRO A 4 13.29 -3.49 -14.89
CA PRO A 4 12.22 -4.35 -14.42
C PRO A 4 12.48 -4.92 -13.01
N GLY A 5 13.76 -5.13 -12.65
CA GLY A 5 14.14 -5.56 -11.30
C GLY A 5 13.94 -4.51 -10.20
N ALA A 6 14.11 -3.22 -10.51
CA ALA A 6 13.97 -2.14 -9.52
C ALA A 6 12.51 -1.85 -9.17
N ALA A 7 11.61 -1.90 -10.18
CA ALA A 7 10.18 -1.79 -9.96
C ALA A 7 9.64 -2.99 -9.17
N ALA A 8 10.07 -4.20 -9.51
CA ALA A 8 9.70 -5.41 -8.78
C ALA A 8 10.19 -5.40 -7.33
N GLN A 9 11.41 -4.89 -7.08
CA GLN A 9 11.94 -4.75 -5.73
C GLN A 9 11.12 -3.75 -4.90
N LEU A 10 10.87 -2.55 -5.43
CA LEU A 10 10.08 -1.52 -4.74
C LEU A 10 8.66 -1.99 -4.44
N ALA A 11 8.06 -2.73 -5.38
CA ALA A 11 6.77 -3.34 -5.17
C ALA A 11 6.76 -4.40 -4.07
N ARG A 12 7.77 -5.26 -4.03
CA ARG A 12 7.91 -6.26 -2.96
C ARG A 12 8.04 -5.60 -1.60
N GLU A 13 8.82 -4.53 -1.50
CA GLU A 13 8.95 -3.75 -0.27
C GLU A 13 7.61 -3.13 0.17
N LEU A 14 6.77 -2.71 -0.78
CA LEU A 14 5.40 -2.26 -0.48
C LEU A 14 4.48 -3.40 -0.07
N GLU A 15 4.54 -4.56 -0.74
CA GLU A 15 3.80 -5.76 -0.32
C GLU A 15 4.13 -6.10 1.15
N GLU A 16 5.42 -6.18 1.47
CA GLU A 16 5.92 -6.47 2.82
C GLU A 16 5.50 -5.40 3.84
N LEU A 17 5.55 -4.11 3.47
CA LEU A 17 5.09 -3.03 4.35
C LEU A 17 3.59 -3.13 4.67
N GLY A 18 2.78 -3.37 3.65
CA GLY A 18 1.34 -3.55 3.83
C GLY A 18 1.00 -4.79 4.65
N GLU A 19 1.71 -5.90 4.43
CA GLU A 19 1.53 -7.13 5.22
C GLU A 19 1.84 -6.91 6.70
N HIS A 20 2.95 -6.26 7.01
CA HIS A 20 3.30 -5.90 8.39
C HIS A 20 2.25 -4.96 9.01
N GLY A 21 1.73 -4.01 8.23
CA GLY A 21 0.69 -3.11 8.67
C GLY A 21 -0.62 -3.84 8.99
N ILE A 22 -1.08 -4.71 8.08
CA ILE A 22 -2.30 -5.50 8.25
C ILE A 22 -2.17 -6.42 9.47
N ALA A 23 -1.00 -7.03 9.66
CA ALA A 23 -0.70 -7.83 10.84
C ALA A 23 -0.79 -7.00 12.13
N ALA A 24 -0.16 -5.82 12.16
CA ALA A 24 -0.26 -4.90 13.30
C ALA A 24 -1.72 -4.51 13.57
N ARG A 25 -2.48 -4.16 12.53
CA ARG A 25 -3.90 -3.79 12.62
C ARG A 25 -4.76 -4.93 13.15
N SER A 26 -4.52 -6.16 12.70
CA SER A 26 -5.22 -7.35 13.20
C SER A 26 -5.00 -7.58 14.70
N ALA A 27 -3.87 -7.09 15.23
CA ALA A 27 -3.56 -7.09 16.67
C ALA A 27 -4.01 -5.81 17.41
N GLY A 28 -4.76 -4.91 16.76
CA GLY A 28 -5.20 -3.64 17.34
C GLY A 28 -4.12 -2.54 17.40
N ALA A 29 -3.02 -2.71 16.66
CA ALA A 29 -1.90 -1.77 16.60
C ALA A 29 -1.74 -1.16 15.19
N CYS A 30 -0.80 -0.25 15.02
CA CYS A 30 -0.38 0.30 13.72
C CYS A 30 1.15 0.45 13.71
N LEU A 31 1.78 0.41 12.53
CA LEU A 31 3.24 0.56 12.40
C LEU A 31 3.74 1.98 12.65
N GLU A 32 2.84 2.95 12.75
CA GLU A 32 3.14 4.36 13.04
C GLU A 32 2.99 4.71 14.52
N ILE A 33 3.09 3.72 15.44
CA ILE A 33 3.25 3.99 16.88
C ILE A 33 4.69 4.47 17.12
N VAL A 34 4.99 5.67 16.63
CA VAL A 34 6.07 6.52 17.13
C VAL A 34 5.38 7.48 18.09
N SER A 35 5.61 7.27 19.40
CA SER A 35 5.19 8.09 20.53
C SER A 35 4.27 9.29 20.22
N GLY A 36 2.96 9.16 20.46
CA GLY A 36 2.09 10.32 20.67
C GLY A 36 0.84 10.48 19.79
N HIS A 37 0.41 9.50 19.00
CA HIS A 37 -0.94 9.54 18.42
C HIS A 37 -2.00 9.13 19.45
N THR A 38 -2.14 9.94 20.51
CA THR A 38 -3.31 9.89 21.40
C THR A 38 -4.47 10.58 20.71
N GLY A 39 -5.31 9.80 20.02
CA GLY A 39 -6.74 10.10 19.95
C GLY A 39 -7.30 10.78 18.70
N HIS A 40 -6.55 11.33 17.73
CA HIS A 40 -7.18 11.94 16.56
C HIS A 40 -6.53 11.62 15.20
N ARG A 41 -7.34 10.90 14.40
CA ARG A 41 -7.25 10.54 12.98
C ARG A 41 -6.14 9.56 12.60
N HIS A 42 -6.52 8.28 12.61
CA HIS A 42 -6.00 7.35 11.61
C HIS A 42 -6.30 7.94 10.22
N ASP A 43 -5.28 8.09 9.37
CA ASP A 43 -5.53 8.31 7.95
C ASP A 43 -6.13 7.04 7.34
N ALA A 44 -6.62 7.14 6.10
CA ALA A 44 -7.24 5.99 5.44
C ALA A 44 -6.30 4.77 5.43
N GLY A 45 -4.99 4.98 5.26
CA GLY A 45 -3.97 3.93 5.27
C GLY A 45 -3.88 3.21 6.63
N CYS A 46 -3.80 3.94 7.74
CA CYS A 46 -3.84 3.34 9.08
C CYS A 46 -5.18 2.60 9.29
N ALA A 47 -6.27 3.19 8.79
CA ALA A 47 -7.62 2.66 8.86
C ALA A 47 -7.88 1.45 7.95
N ALA A 48 -7.01 1.12 7.00
CA ALA A 48 -7.19 -0.01 6.07
C ALA A 48 -6.07 -1.05 6.22
N LEU A 49 -4.83 -0.57 6.31
CA LEU A 49 -3.60 -1.34 6.23
C LEU A 49 -2.76 -1.25 7.51
N GLY A 50 -3.14 -0.50 8.53
CA GLY A 50 -2.32 -0.36 9.75
C GLY A 50 -0.99 0.37 9.54
N VAL A 51 -0.86 1.11 8.44
CA VAL A 51 0.30 1.93 8.08
C VAL A 51 -0.16 3.22 7.39
N SER A 52 0.45 4.37 7.71
CA SER A 52 -0.01 5.64 7.16
C SER A 52 0.29 5.79 5.66
N LEU A 53 -0.60 6.48 4.95
CA LEU A 53 -0.36 6.85 3.55
C LEU A 53 0.86 7.77 3.43
N SER A 54 1.06 8.63 4.43
CA SER A 54 2.25 9.49 4.50
C SER A 54 3.54 8.68 4.52
N ARG A 55 3.59 7.55 5.23
CA ARG A 55 4.74 6.66 5.25
C ARG A 55 4.94 5.98 3.90
N ILE A 56 3.88 5.43 3.31
CA ILE A 56 3.92 4.78 2.00
C ILE A 56 4.43 5.77 0.95
N SER A 57 3.83 6.95 0.85
CA SER A 57 4.24 8.00 -0.10
C SER A 57 5.67 8.48 0.14
N ARG A 58 6.12 8.58 1.40
CA ARG A 58 7.51 8.92 1.72
C ARG A 58 8.50 7.84 1.26
N GLN A 59 8.17 6.56 1.42
CA GLN A 59 9.00 5.46 0.91
C GLN A 59 9.07 5.49 -0.62
N LEU A 60 7.94 5.70 -1.29
CA LEU A 60 7.89 5.85 -2.74
C LEU A 60 8.72 7.04 -3.24
N ARG A 61 8.62 8.20 -2.57
CA ARG A 61 9.42 9.40 -2.91
C ARG A 61 10.91 9.24 -2.63
N ALA A 62 11.28 8.46 -1.61
CA ALA A 62 12.67 8.16 -1.29
C ALA A 62 13.31 7.20 -2.30
N SER A 63 12.50 6.48 -3.08
CA SER A 63 13.00 5.62 -4.14
C SER A 63 13.66 6.44 -5.25
N ARG A 64 14.83 5.97 -5.72
CA ARG A 64 15.54 6.57 -6.86
C ARG A 64 14.84 6.31 -8.21
N HIS A 65 13.70 5.62 -8.20
CA HIS A 65 12.99 5.15 -9.40
C HIS A 65 11.68 5.91 -9.60
N SER A 66 11.78 7.18 -10.03
CA SER A 66 10.62 8.08 -10.19
C SER A 66 9.47 7.48 -11.01
N GLY A 67 9.77 6.77 -12.11
CA GLY A 67 8.74 6.16 -12.96
C GLY A 67 8.05 4.94 -12.36
N ALA A 68 8.72 4.16 -11.51
CA ALA A 68 8.08 3.05 -10.79
C ALA A 68 7.29 3.56 -9.57
N ALA A 69 7.82 4.60 -8.92
CA ALA A 69 7.19 5.20 -7.75
C ALA A 69 5.82 5.83 -8.07
N SER A 70 5.66 6.49 -9.23
CA SER A 70 4.37 7.05 -9.63
C SER A 70 3.33 5.96 -9.91
N LEU A 71 3.70 4.91 -10.65
CA LEU A 71 2.81 3.79 -10.94
C LEU A 71 2.34 3.05 -9.68
N LEU A 72 3.25 2.90 -8.71
CA LEU A 72 2.93 2.29 -7.42
C LEU A 72 2.13 3.24 -6.52
N GLN A 73 2.30 4.56 -6.63
CA GLN A 73 1.44 5.50 -5.92
C GLN A 73 -0.01 5.41 -6.42
N ASP A 74 -0.22 5.32 -7.74
CA ASP A 74 -1.56 5.09 -8.30
C ASP A 74 -2.17 3.77 -7.82
N ALA A 75 -1.35 2.71 -7.71
CA ALA A 75 -1.78 1.42 -7.18
C ALA A 75 -2.23 1.51 -5.72
N VAL A 76 -1.50 2.28 -4.91
CA VAL A 76 -1.84 2.53 -3.51
C VAL A 76 -3.18 3.26 -3.43
N ASP A 77 -3.38 4.32 -4.21
CA ASP A 77 -4.60 5.11 -4.18
C ASP A 77 -5.83 4.27 -4.60
N GLU A 78 -5.68 3.40 -5.61
CA GLU A 78 -6.70 2.43 -6.04
C GLU A 78 -7.03 1.41 -4.94
N ALA A 79 -6.01 0.78 -4.34
CA ALA A 79 -6.19 -0.15 -3.23
C ALA A 79 -6.92 0.50 -2.05
N MET A 80 -6.61 1.77 -1.77
CA MET A 80 -7.24 2.54 -0.71
C MET A 80 -8.70 2.89 -1.01
N GLY A 81 -9.06 3.08 -2.29
CA GLY A 81 -10.46 3.21 -2.71
C GLY A 81 -11.24 1.93 -2.40
N GLU A 82 -10.73 0.78 -2.83
CA GLU A 82 -11.38 -0.52 -2.59
C GLU A 82 -11.51 -0.85 -1.10
N LEU A 83 -10.46 -0.58 -0.31
CA LEU A 83 -10.46 -0.83 1.13
C LEU A 83 -11.29 0.20 1.91
N GLY A 84 -11.36 1.45 1.43
CA GLY A 84 -12.11 2.54 2.03
C GLY A 84 -13.61 2.47 1.79
N ASP A 85 -14.05 1.89 0.67
CA ASP A 85 -15.46 1.68 0.37
C ASP A 85 -16.04 0.44 1.11
N GLY A 86 -15.18 -0.46 1.61
CA GLY A 86 -15.53 -1.71 2.31
C GLY A 86 -15.67 -1.63 3.84
N VAL A 87 -15.83 -0.43 4.43
CA VAL A 87 -15.69 -0.16 5.89
C VAL A 87 -16.60 -0.98 6.83
N PHE A 88 -17.59 -1.72 6.33
CA PHE A 88 -18.46 -2.53 7.19
C PHE A 88 -17.88 -3.90 7.58
N ASP A 89 -16.90 -4.44 6.85
CA ASP A 89 -16.41 -5.81 7.02
C ASP A 89 -14.89 -5.92 6.80
N TRP A 90 -14.11 -5.16 7.58
CA TRP A 90 -12.65 -5.27 7.48
C TRP A 90 -12.18 -6.65 7.96
N PHE A 91 -11.57 -7.42 7.05
CA PHE A 91 -10.92 -8.70 7.37
C PHE A 91 -9.47 -8.72 6.89
N PRO A 92 -8.53 -9.27 7.68
CA PRO A 92 -7.10 -9.29 7.33
C PRO A 92 -6.79 -9.92 5.98
N ASP A 93 -7.45 -11.02 5.63
CA ASP A 93 -7.19 -11.73 4.38
C ASP A 93 -7.68 -10.96 3.16
N GLY A 94 -8.90 -10.38 3.23
CA GLY A 94 -9.41 -9.51 2.18
C GLY A 94 -8.53 -8.27 1.97
N ALA A 95 -8.01 -7.69 3.05
CA ALA A 95 -7.08 -6.57 2.96
C ALA A 95 -5.75 -6.96 2.29
N ARG A 96 -5.22 -8.15 2.58
CA ARG A 96 -3.99 -8.67 1.94
C ARG A 96 -4.19 -8.90 0.45
N ASP A 97 -5.31 -9.50 0.09
CA ASP A 97 -5.61 -9.85 -1.29
C ASP A 97 -5.82 -8.59 -2.15
N ALA A 98 -6.59 -7.61 -1.66
CA ALA A 98 -6.78 -6.33 -2.35
C ALA A 98 -5.45 -5.57 -2.50
N TRP A 99 -4.65 -5.47 -1.43
CA TRP A 99 -3.34 -4.81 -1.47
C TRP A 99 -2.38 -5.46 -2.47
N ARG A 100 -2.23 -6.78 -2.41
CA ARG A 100 -1.36 -7.53 -3.33
C ARG A 100 -1.87 -7.44 -4.77
N ALA A 101 -3.19 -7.51 -5.00
CA ALA A 101 -3.76 -7.40 -6.33
C ALA A 101 -3.47 -6.03 -6.97
N ALA A 102 -3.68 -4.95 -6.22
CA ALA A 102 -3.42 -3.58 -6.68
C ALA A 102 -1.94 -3.35 -7.03
N ILE A 103 -1.01 -3.79 -6.17
CA ILE A 103 0.43 -3.66 -6.45
C ILE A 103 0.84 -4.48 -7.68
N ARG A 104 0.42 -5.76 -7.73
CA ARG A 104 0.83 -6.70 -8.79
C ARG A 104 0.28 -6.35 -10.16
N SER A 105 -0.92 -5.77 -10.24
CA SER A 105 -1.52 -5.36 -11.50
C SER A 105 -0.67 -4.30 -12.24
N ARG A 106 0.11 -3.49 -11.51
CA ARG A 106 0.95 -2.43 -12.09
C ARG A 106 2.37 -2.85 -12.45
N ILE A 107 2.87 -3.97 -11.92
CA ILE A 107 4.23 -4.48 -12.22
C ILE A 107 4.20 -5.54 -13.31
N ARG A 108 3.06 -6.23 -13.48
CA ARG A 108 2.88 -7.04 -14.68
C ARG A 108 2.95 -6.11 -15.89
N PRO A 109 3.80 -6.42 -16.90
CA PRO A 109 3.68 -5.78 -18.20
C PRO A 109 2.23 -5.99 -18.62
N GLY A 110 1.48 -4.90 -18.82
CA GLY A 110 0.10 -5.03 -19.24
C GLY A 110 0.06 -5.89 -20.50
N ASP A 111 -0.68 -7.00 -20.44
CA ASP A 111 -1.19 -7.65 -21.64
C ASP A 111 -2.02 -6.55 -22.32
N GLY A 112 -1.47 -5.93 -23.37
CA GLY A 112 -1.97 -4.66 -23.89
C GLY A 112 -3.48 -4.62 -24.11
N ARG A 113 -4.24 -4.13 -23.12
CA ARG A 113 -5.60 -3.66 -23.31
C ARG A 113 -5.54 -2.18 -23.60
N SER A 114 -5.12 -1.90 -24.83
CA SER A 114 -5.64 -0.76 -25.57
C SER A 114 -7.18 -0.82 -25.54
N ARG A 115 -7.81 0.23 -25.06
CA ARG A 115 -9.15 0.64 -25.48
C ARG A 115 -9.08 2.09 -25.89
#